data_AF-A0A6M1ZDC2-F1
#
_entry.id   AF-A0A6M1ZDC2-F1
#
_cell.length_a   1.000
_cell.length_b   1.000
_cell.length_c   1.000
_cell.angle_alpha   90.00
_cell.angle_beta   90.00
_cell.angle_gamma   90.00
#
_symmetry.space_group_name_H-M   'P 1'
#
loop_
_entity.id
_entity.type
_entity.pdbx_description
1 polymer ?
#
loop_
_entity_poly.entity_id
_entity_poly.type
_entity_poly.pdbx_seq_one_letter_code
_entity_poly.pdbx_strand_id
1 'polypeptide(L)'
;AGLDPYAGFIHVDRPGKPSLVLDLIEPFRQPVVDRAICALFNQGVAIALDEQHLLTADSRSLIVSKVLARLEKISQFGHLGDARYLGESLAELRWLNGNRIYFTRLESKGQTILLILGGNKNGQSKDIAKARRILKNTQKK
;
A
#
# COMPACT_ATOMS: atom_id res chain seq x y z
N ALA A 1 8.04 -12.50 7.86
CA ALA A 1 8.13 -11.84 6.53
C ALA A 1 9.61 -11.54 6.27
N GLY A 2 10.16 -11.93 5.11
CA GLY A 2 11.58 -11.77 4.77
C GLY A 2 11.86 -10.54 3.90
N LEU A 3 11.12 -9.45 4.12
CA LEU A 3 11.24 -8.21 3.36
C LEU A 3 12.27 -7.30 4.01
N ASP A 4 13.18 -6.75 3.22
CA ASP A 4 14.06 -5.67 3.67
C ASP A 4 13.30 -4.34 3.63
N PRO A 5 12.96 -3.73 4.79
CA PRO A 5 12.19 -2.49 4.83
C PRO A 5 12.92 -1.30 4.20
N TYR A 6 14.22 -1.40 3.95
CA TYR A 6 15.06 -0.34 3.35
C TYR A 6 15.22 -0.48 1.83
N ALA A 7 14.64 -1.50 1.19
CA ALA A 7 14.76 -1.75 -0.25
C ALA A 7 13.57 -1.17 -1.05
N GLY A 8 13.40 0.15 -1.02
CA GLY A 8 12.38 0.85 -1.82
C GLY A 8 12.82 1.10 -3.27
N PHE A 9 11.85 1.25 -4.18
CA PHE A 9 12.06 1.54 -5.61
C PHE A 9 11.63 2.95 -6.02
N ILE A 10 10.62 3.53 -5.36
CA ILE A 10 10.05 4.84 -5.74
C ILE A 10 10.70 5.97 -4.94
N HIS A 11 10.93 5.75 -3.65
CA HIS A 11 11.68 6.71 -2.84
C HIS A 11 13.19 6.54 -3.03
N VAL A 12 13.90 7.66 -3.17
CA VAL A 12 15.36 7.70 -3.21
C VAL A 12 15.93 6.99 -1.97
N ASP A 13 16.81 6.01 -2.20
CA ASP A 13 17.51 5.31 -1.13
C ASP A 13 18.29 6.31 -0.28
N ARG A 14 17.89 6.40 0.99
CA ARG A 14 18.59 7.16 2.01
C ARG A 14 18.92 6.21 3.15
N PRO A 15 20.20 6.14 3.58
CA PRO A 15 20.59 5.31 4.70
C PRO A 15 19.69 5.57 5.92
N GLY A 16 19.08 4.51 6.46
CA GLY A 16 18.21 4.58 7.65
C GLY A 16 16.74 4.92 7.40
N LYS A 17 16.29 5.13 6.15
CA LYS A 17 14.87 5.36 5.85
C LYS A 17 14.21 4.07 5.33
N PRO A 18 13.11 3.57 5.93
CA PRO A 18 12.45 2.36 5.46
C PRO A 18 11.66 2.64 4.16
N SER A 19 12.40 2.81 3.05
CA SER A 19 11.90 3.23 1.75
C SER A 19 10.87 2.25 1.18
N LEU A 20 11.01 0.94 1.42
CA LEU A 20 10.01 -0.04 1.00
C LEU A 20 8.67 0.15 1.73
N VAL A 21 8.69 0.46 3.02
CA VAL A 21 7.47 0.71 3.79
C VAL A 21 6.74 1.96 3.27
N LEU A 22 7.50 2.99 2.90
CA LEU A 22 6.98 4.23 2.33
C LEU A 22 6.42 4.04 0.91
N ASP A 23 7.02 3.15 0.11
CA ASP A 23 6.47 2.77 -1.18
C ASP A 23 5.17 1.98 -1.01
N LEU A 24 5.17 1.06 -0.04
CA LEU A 24 4.03 0.19 0.23
C LEU A 24 2.82 0.96 0.76
N ILE A 25 2.99 1.99 1.58
CA ILE A 25 1.86 2.74 2.15
C ILE A 25 1.13 3.59 1.10
N GLU A 26 1.80 4.04 0.05
CA GLU A 26 1.26 4.97 -0.94
C GLU A 26 -0.10 4.53 -1.54
N PRO A 27 -0.28 3.30 -2.04
CA PRO A 27 -1.58 2.84 -2.54
C PRO A 27 -2.67 2.69 -1.46
N PHE A 28 -2.30 2.60 -0.18
CA PHE A 28 -3.25 2.47 0.93
C PHE A 28 -3.58 3.80 1.61
N ARG A 29 -2.79 4.86 1.37
CA ARG A 29 -2.97 6.18 2.00
C ARG A 29 -4.36 6.75 1.74
N GLN A 30 -4.80 6.77 0.49
CA GLN A 30 -6.15 7.25 0.13
C GLN A 30 -7.30 6.44 0.75
N PRO A 31 -7.38 5.10 0.58
CA PRO A 31 -8.52 4.32 1.08
C PRO A 31 -8.58 4.19 2.61
N VAL A 32 -7.44 4.37 3.29
CA VAL A 32 -7.31 4.25 4.75
C VAL A 32 -7.29 5.62 5.43
N VAL A 33 -6.30 6.47 5.10
CA VAL A 33 -6.04 7.73 5.81
C VAL A 33 -6.91 8.85 5.28
N ASP A 34 -6.82 9.19 4.00
CA ASP A 34 -7.54 10.36 3.44
C ASP A 34 -9.04 10.21 3.63
N ARG A 35 -9.58 9.00 3.43
CA ARG A 35 -11.00 8.73 3.65
C ARG A 35 -11.43 8.94 5.10
N ALA A 36 -10.58 8.60 6.08
CA ALA A 36 -10.86 8.85 7.49
C ALA A 36 -10.84 10.36 7.82
N ILE A 37 -9.90 11.10 7.23
CA ILE A 37 -9.79 12.56 7.39
C ILE A 37 -10.97 13.28 6.75
N CYS A 38 -11.32 12.96 5.50
CA CYS A 38 -12.51 13.55 4.84
C CYS A 38 -13.79 13.25 5.63
N ALA A 39 -13.90 12.05 6.22
CA ALA A 39 -15.04 11.71 7.06
C ALA A 39 -15.14 12.58 8.32
N LEU A 40 -14.00 12.91 8.95
CA LEU A 40 -13.95 13.83 10.09
C LEU A 40 -14.48 15.22 9.72
N PHE A 41 -14.00 15.78 8.60
CA PHE A 41 -14.47 17.08 8.13
C PHE A 41 -15.96 17.08 7.76
N ASN A 42 -16.43 16.03 7.07
CA ASN A 42 -17.85 15.90 6.71
C ASN A 42 -18.76 15.76 7.94
N GLN A 43 -18.23 15.28 9.07
CA GLN A 43 -18.94 15.19 10.35
C GLN A 43 -18.93 16.51 11.14
N GLY A 44 -18.29 17.56 10.63
CA GLY A 44 -18.15 18.84 11.33
C GLY A 44 -17.25 18.76 12.56
N VAL A 45 -16.37 17.75 12.63
CA VAL A 45 -15.47 17.58 13.77
C VAL A 45 -14.39 18.65 13.70
N ALA A 46 -14.28 19.46 14.76
CA ALA A 46 -13.24 20.47 14.88
C ALA A 46 -11.87 19.81 15.06
N ILE A 47 -10.93 20.16 14.19
CA ILE A 47 -9.51 19.79 14.30
C ILE A 47 -8.77 21.07 14.70
N ALA A 48 -8.19 21.09 15.90
CA ALA A 48 -7.51 22.24 16.45
C ALA A 48 -6.01 22.20 16.14
N LEU A 49 -5.45 23.39 15.95
CA LEU A 49 -4.01 23.62 15.83
C LEU A 49 -3.50 24.41 17.04
N ASP A 50 -2.26 24.17 17.42
CA ASP A 50 -1.55 24.98 18.40
C ASP A 50 -1.00 26.27 17.78
N GLU A 51 -0.33 27.07 18.59
CA GLU A 51 0.25 28.37 18.21
C GLU A 51 1.31 28.23 17.09
N GLN A 52 1.89 27.05 16.93
CA GLN A 52 2.87 26.72 15.90
C GLN A 52 2.22 26.12 14.64
N HIS A 53 0.89 26.17 14.53
CA HIS A 53 0.11 25.54 13.46
C HIS A 53 0.27 24.01 13.37
N LEU A 54 0.64 23.35 14.46
CA LEU A 54 0.70 21.90 14.55
C LEU A 54 -0.59 21.34 15.16
N LEU A 55 -0.90 20.07 14.87
CA LEU A 55 -2.05 19.41 15.48
C LEU A 55 -1.89 19.31 17.00
N THR A 56 -2.89 19.80 17.74
CA THR A 56 -2.96 19.62 19.20
C THR A 56 -2.96 18.14 19.57
N ALA A 57 -2.57 17.82 20.81
CA ALA A 57 -2.54 16.44 21.29
C ALA A 57 -3.91 15.75 21.13
N ASP A 58 -5.00 16.44 21.48
CA ASP A 58 -6.37 15.93 21.36
C ASP A 58 -6.77 15.67 19.91
N SER A 59 -6.48 16.63 19.01
CA SER A 59 -6.76 16.47 17.58
C SER A 59 -5.99 15.31 16.97
N ARG A 60 -4.74 15.12 17.38
CA ARG A 60 -3.90 14.00 16.94
C ARG A 60 -4.44 12.67 17.43
N SER A 61 -4.79 12.58 18.71
CA SER A 61 -5.40 11.39 19.31
C SER A 61 -6.71 11.02 18.60
N LEU A 62 -7.55 12.02 18.33
CA LEU A 62 -8.79 11.85 17.58
C LEU A 62 -8.55 11.34 16.15
N ILE A 63 -7.62 11.95 15.40
CA ILE A 63 -7.27 11.51 14.05
C ILE A 63 -6.77 10.06 14.05
N VAL A 64 -5.85 9.72 14.97
CA VAL A 64 -5.32 8.36 15.12
C VAL A 64 -6.46 7.37 15.39
N SER A 65 -7.37 7.68 16.32
CA SER A 65 -8.51 6.82 16.65
C SER A 65 -9.39 6.52 15.42
N LYS A 66 -9.61 7.52 14.55
CA LYS A 66 -10.44 7.35 13.34
C LYS A 66 -9.75 6.54 12.26
N VAL A 67 -8.44 6.75 12.08
CA VAL A 67 -7.64 5.96 11.14
C VAL A 67 -7.60 4.50 11.59
N LEU A 68 -7.40 4.23 12.88
CA LEU A 68 -7.42 2.87 13.44
C LEU A 68 -8.78 2.21 13.29
N ALA A 69 -9.87 2.91 13.63
CA ALA A 69 -11.23 2.40 13.44
C ALA A 69 -11.53 2.10 11.96
N ARG A 70 -10.97 2.90 11.03
CA ARG A 70 -11.10 2.64 9.59
C ARG A 70 -10.35 1.37 9.18
N LEU A 71 -9.12 1.17 9.67
CA LEU A 71 -8.34 -0.05 9.44
C LEU A 71 -9.07 -1.29 9.94
N GLU A 72 -9.63 -1.22 11.15
CA GLU A 72 -10.40 -2.31 11.74
C GLU A 72 -11.61 -2.68 10.87
N LYS A 73 -12.39 -1.69 10.44
CA LYS A 73 -13.52 -1.91 9.52
C LYS A 73 -13.08 -2.52 8.19
N ILE A 74 -11.96 -2.06 7.63
CA ILE A 74 -11.41 -2.63 6.39
C ILE A 74 -11.06 -4.11 6.59
N SER A 75 -10.43 -4.43 7.73
CA SER A 75 -10.04 -5.79 8.09
C SER A 75 -11.25 -6.72 8.25
N GLN A 76 -12.28 -6.25 8.96
CA GLN A 76 -13.49 -7.04 9.23
C GLN A 76 -14.37 -7.25 7.99
N PHE A 77 -14.49 -6.23 7.11
CA PHE A 77 -15.46 -6.24 6.01
C PHE A 77 -14.82 -6.37 4.62
N GLY A 78 -13.50 -6.58 4.50
CA GLY A 78 -12.84 -6.84 3.22
C GLY A 78 -12.88 -5.68 2.21
N HIS A 79 -12.91 -4.43 2.69
CA HIS A 79 -13.14 -3.25 1.84
C HIS A 79 -11.98 -2.86 0.91
N LEU A 80 -10.79 -3.44 1.09
CA LEU A 80 -9.69 -3.16 0.17
C LEU A 80 -9.85 -3.99 -1.10
N GLY A 81 -10.25 -5.27 -0.99
CA GLY A 81 -10.41 -6.22 -2.08
C GLY A 81 -9.78 -7.56 -1.71
N ASP A 82 -9.15 -8.25 -2.66
CA ASP A 82 -8.61 -9.59 -2.45
C ASP A 82 -7.26 -9.81 -3.17
N ALA A 83 -6.72 -11.02 -3.04
CA ALA A 83 -5.53 -11.46 -3.76
C ALA A 83 -5.88 -12.64 -4.68
N ARG A 84 -5.25 -12.70 -5.86
CA ARG A 84 -5.39 -13.82 -6.80
C ARG A 84 -4.03 -14.30 -7.28
N TYR A 85 -3.82 -15.61 -7.24
CA TYR A 85 -2.67 -16.23 -7.89
C TYR A 85 -2.90 -16.33 -9.40
N LEU A 86 -1.90 -15.92 -10.19
CA LEU A 86 -1.95 -15.88 -11.65
C LEU A 86 -1.13 -17.01 -12.31
N GLY A 87 -0.50 -17.88 -11.52
CA GLY A 87 0.42 -18.91 -12.00
C GLY A 87 1.86 -18.40 -12.15
N GLU A 88 2.80 -19.33 -12.34
CA GLU A 88 4.23 -19.02 -12.59
C GLU A 88 4.84 -18.06 -11.54
N SER A 89 4.50 -18.27 -10.26
CA SER A 89 4.96 -17.42 -9.13
C SER A 89 4.47 -15.97 -9.17
N LEU A 90 3.59 -15.60 -10.10
CA LEU A 90 2.97 -14.28 -10.18
C LEU A 90 1.62 -14.26 -9.44
N ALA A 91 1.39 -13.22 -8.65
CA ALA A 91 0.12 -12.94 -8.00
C ALA A 91 -0.29 -11.48 -8.23
N GLU A 92 -1.60 -11.21 -8.13
CA GLU A 92 -2.18 -9.87 -8.14
C GLU A 92 -2.91 -9.57 -6.84
N LEU A 93 -2.66 -8.40 -6.26
CA LEU A 93 -3.57 -7.75 -5.30
C LEU A 93 -4.59 -6.95 -6.09
N ARG A 94 -5.86 -7.11 -5.76
CA ARG A 94 -6.98 -6.50 -6.46
C ARG A 94 -7.77 -5.64 -5.51
N TRP A 95 -7.83 -4.35 -5.78
CA TRP A 95 -8.70 -3.46 -5.02
C TRP A 95 -10.11 -3.39 -5.60
N LEU A 96 -11.10 -3.13 -4.74
CA LEU A 96 -12.50 -2.94 -5.15
C LEU A 96 -12.67 -1.73 -6.10
N ASN A 97 -11.82 -0.72 -5.97
CA ASN A 97 -11.82 0.47 -6.84
C ASN A 97 -11.17 0.24 -8.22
N GLY A 98 -10.72 -0.98 -8.51
CA GLY A 98 -10.08 -1.33 -9.79
C GLY A 98 -8.56 -1.26 -9.78
N ASN A 99 -7.90 -0.71 -8.75
CA ASN A 99 -6.44 -0.73 -8.66
C ASN A 99 -5.91 -2.16 -8.56
N ARG A 100 -4.72 -2.41 -9.08
CA ARG A 100 -4.06 -3.71 -9.11
C ARG A 100 -2.57 -3.56 -8.78
N ILE A 101 -2.00 -4.49 -8.02
CA ILE A 101 -0.56 -4.60 -7.83
C ILE A 101 -0.16 -6.03 -8.16
N TYR A 102 0.81 -6.19 -9.05
CA TYR A 102 1.37 -7.49 -9.42
C TYR A 102 2.66 -7.73 -8.66
N PHE A 103 2.79 -8.89 -8.04
CA PHE A 103 3.94 -9.24 -7.21
C PHE A 103 4.34 -10.70 -7.41
N THR A 104 5.60 -11.00 -7.14
CA THR A 104 6.13 -12.37 -7.07
C THR A 104 6.77 -12.60 -5.72
N ARG A 105 6.75 -13.84 -5.23
CA ARG A 105 7.55 -14.26 -4.09
C ARG A 105 8.79 -14.99 -4.59
N LEU A 106 9.97 -14.45 -4.29
CA LEU A 106 11.25 -15.06 -4.58
C LEU A 106 11.75 -15.78 -3.33
N GLU A 107 12.15 -17.04 -3.50
CA GLU A 107 12.73 -17.85 -2.44
C GLU A 107 14.26 -17.79 -2.54
N SER A 108 14.85 -16.68 -2.08
CA SER A 108 16.29 -16.63 -1.84
C SER A 108 16.54 -16.17 -0.40
N LYS A 109 17.00 -17.09 0.45
CA LYS A 109 17.49 -16.87 1.84
C LYS A 109 16.68 -15.92 2.75
N GLY A 110 15.38 -15.80 2.51
CA GLY A 110 14.49 -14.88 3.20
C GLY A 110 13.39 -14.44 2.24
N GLN A 111 12.16 -14.91 2.46
CA GLN A 111 11.00 -14.70 1.58
C GLN A 111 10.89 -13.25 1.08
N THR A 112 11.32 -12.98 -0.15
CA THR A 112 11.35 -11.63 -0.73
C THR A 112 10.14 -11.47 -1.64
N ILE A 113 9.32 -10.44 -1.43
CA ILE A 113 8.21 -10.09 -2.33
C ILE A 113 8.72 -8.99 -3.25
N LEU A 114 8.86 -9.29 -4.54
CA LEU A 114 9.17 -8.27 -5.55
C LEU A 114 7.85 -7.73 -6.11
N LEU A 115 7.60 -6.44 -5.88
CA LEU A 115 6.53 -5.68 -6.51
C LEU A 115 6.95 -5.38 -7.96
N ILE A 116 6.19 -5.90 -8.91
CA ILE A 116 6.57 -5.86 -10.33
C ILE A 116 5.89 -4.68 -11.05
N LEU A 117 4.63 -4.39 -10.71
CA LEU A 117 3.86 -3.34 -11.38
C LEU A 117 2.62 -2.91 -10.59
N GLY A 118 2.33 -1.61 -10.57
CA GLY A 118 0.99 -1.08 -10.29
C GLY A 118 0.19 -0.91 -11.58
N GLY A 119 -1.13 -1.13 -11.52
CA GLY A 119 -2.02 -1.05 -12.68
C GLY A 119 -3.48 -0.83 -12.29
N ASN A 120 -4.36 -0.83 -13.30
CA ASN A 120 -5.82 -0.71 -13.13
C ASN A 120 -6.49 -1.85 -13.90
N LYS A 121 -7.68 -2.28 -13.46
CA LYS A 121 -8.53 -3.31 -14.08
C LYS A 121 -8.63 -3.17 -15.60
N ASN A 122 -8.70 -1.94 -16.12
CA ASN A 122 -8.83 -1.68 -17.57
C ASN A 122 -7.57 -2.04 -18.39
N GLY A 123 -6.40 -2.14 -17.75
CA GLY A 123 -5.11 -2.49 -18.37
C GLY A 123 -4.65 -3.92 -18.09
N GLN A 124 -5.46 -4.73 -17.39
CA GLN A 124 -5.03 -5.97 -16.73
C GLN A 124 -4.24 -6.90 -17.65
N SER A 125 -4.72 -7.20 -18.86
CA SER A 125 -4.04 -8.13 -19.78
C SER A 125 -2.63 -7.64 -20.17
N LYS A 126 -2.47 -6.33 -20.40
CA LYS A 126 -1.17 -5.73 -20.74
C LYS A 126 -0.23 -5.75 -19.54
N ASP A 127 -0.75 -5.45 -18.36
CA ASP A 127 0.03 -5.41 -17.13
C ASP A 127 0.52 -6.81 -16.73
N ILE A 128 -0.33 -7.84 -16.83
CA ILE A 128 0.05 -9.25 -16.59
C ILE A 128 1.16 -9.67 -17.55
N ALA A 129 1.04 -9.36 -18.84
CA ALA A 129 2.06 -9.70 -19.83
C ALA A 129 3.40 -9.01 -19.51
N LYS A 130 3.38 -7.73 -19.12
CA LYS A 130 4.56 -6.98 -18.71
C LYS A 130 5.18 -7.56 -17.44
N ALA A 131 4.36 -7.92 -16.45
CA ALA A 131 4.83 -8.48 -15.19
C ALA A 131 5.51 -9.84 -15.38
N ARG A 132 4.94 -10.72 -16.20
CA ARG A 132 5.57 -12.00 -16.58
C ARG A 132 6.91 -11.80 -17.28
N ARG A 133 7.03 -10.81 -18.16
CA ARG A 133 8.29 -10.49 -18.84
C ARG A 133 9.38 -10.05 -17.85
N ILE A 134 9.04 -9.19 -16.90
CA ILE A 134 9.98 -8.75 -15.86
C ILE A 134 10.43 -9.94 -15.01
N LEU A 135 9.48 -10.79 -14.56
CA LEU A 135 9.79 -11.98 -13.78
C LEU A 135 10.78 -12.92 -14.48
N LYS A 136 10.54 -13.21 -15.78
CA LYS A 136 11.44 -14.04 -16.58
C LYS A 136 12.85 -13.46 -16.67
N ASN A 137 12.99 -12.14 -16.74
CA ASN A 137 14.29 -11.47 -16.79
C ASN A 137 15.02 -11.52 -15.45
N THR A 138 14.29 -11.47 -14.33
CA THR A 138 14.86 -11.57 -12.98
C THR A 138 15.36 -12.98 -12.65
N GLN A 139 14.70 -14.03 -13.15
CA GLN A 139 15.12 -15.43 -12.95
C GLN A 139 16.29 -15.88 -13.84
N LYS A 140 16.63 -15.12 -14.87
CA LYS A 140 17.74 -15.41 -15.80
C LYS A 140 19.09 -14.84 -15.32
N LYS A 141 19.10 -14.08 -14.23
CA LYS A 141 20.30 -13.57 -13.57
C LYS A 141 20.57 -14.40 -12.33
#